data_AF-A0A954KRV0-F1
#
_entry.id   AF-A0A954KRV0-F1
#
_cell.length_a   1.000
_cell.length_b   1.000
_cell.length_c   1.000
_cell.angle_alpha   90.00
_cell.angle_beta   90.00
_cell.angle_gamma   90.00
#
_symmetry.space_group_name_H-M   'P 1'
#
loop_
_entity.id
_entity.type
_entity.pdbx_description
1 polymer ?
#
loop_
_entity_poly.entity_id
_entity_poly.type
_entity_poly.pdbx_seq_one_letter_code
_entity_poly.pdbx_strand_id
1 'polypeptide(L)'
;MKPATRKKWFLVFWVLLTFTVVYRLSIECYDRYRDGHRRTVREQKYTITESVAYTKTVPNSIAVRDYHGKHGTWINANLRAPQLAIDWLDYEWQMKVASEEVYSIEVQSEADMKQAEELFDLTTAAKVRLRWKEYDGSKFDLGRFQNQLIELQLNNTSIDGESLEVIGSLHELEVLLLGMTPVSDTGLKHLSRLGNLKKLNLAHTSVSDIGIEQLVPLADHGKLSHLTLDYCPLTDKSAEHLAKFISLEELSLASMPLTDAVAEHLSKLTALKFLRLRHTNVTEAGYGQLKAALPNCVIVY
;
A
#
# COMPACT_ATOMS: atom_id res chain seq x y z
N MET A 1 -55.20 28.71 18.50
CA MET A 1 -53.89 28.55 17.83
C MET A 1 -52.92 27.82 18.74
N LYS A 2 -52.56 26.59 18.38
CA LYS A 2 -51.34 25.89 18.81
C LYS A 2 -50.84 25.13 17.56
N PRO A 3 -49.60 25.30 17.10
CA PRO A 3 -49.14 24.66 15.87
C PRO A 3 -48.78 23.20 16.11
N ALA A 4 -49.21 22.35 15.17
CA ALA A 4 -48.87 20.94 15.12
C ALA A 4 -47.37 20.75 14.81
N THR A 5 -46.66 20.02 15.66
CA THR A 5 -45.28 19.60 15.44
C THR A 5 -45.22 18.47 14.42
N ARG A 6 -44.88 18.80 13.17
CA ARG A 6 -44.50 17.82 12.14
C ARG A 6 -43.20 17.12 12.57
N LYS A 7 -43.28 15.83 12.90
CA LYS A 7 -42.12 14.94 13.02
C LYS A 7 -41.44 14.85 11.65
N LYS A 8 -40.24 15.44 11.52
CA LYS A 8 -39.36 15.23 10.37
C LYS A 8 -38.77 13.82 10.48
N TRP A 9 -39.12 12.96 9.53
CA TRP A 9 -38.43 11.70 9.31
C TRP A 9 -37.05 12.01 8.73
N PHE A 10 -35.99 11.81 9.51
CA PHE A 10 -34.62 11.79 8.98
C PHE A 10 -34.39 10.43 8.36
N LEU A 11 -34.27 10.41 7.03
CA LEU A 11 -33.79 9.26 6.27
C LEU A 11 -32.27 9.15 6.56
N VAL A 12 -31.88 8.23 7.44
CA VAL A 12 -30.48 7.97 7.75
C VAL A 12 -29.89 7.15 6.60
N PHE A 13 -28.98 7.76 5.83
CA PHE A 13 -28.15 7.05 4.87
C PHE A 13 -27.13 6.19 5.63
N TRP A 14 -27.04 4.91 5.26
CA TRP A 14 -26.09 3.96 5.84
C TRP A 14 -24.76 4.07 5.09
N VAL A 15 -23.69 4.50 5.76
CA VAL A 15 -22.32 4.39 5.25
C VAL A 15 -21.76 3.03 5.71
N LEU A 16 -21.37 2.20 4.74
CA LEU A 16 -20.63 0.95 4.98
C LEU A 16 -19.14 1.28 4.98
N LEU A 17 -18.53 1.30 6.17
CA LEU A 17 -17.08 1.31 6.32
C LEU A 17 -16.56 -0.13 6.39
N THR A 18 -15.51 -0.43 5.63
CA THR A 18 -14.82 -1.73 5.69
C THR A 18 -13.42 -1.51 6.25
N PHE A 19 -13.11 -2.19 7.36
CA PHE A 19 -11.79 -2.18 7.98
C PHE A 19 -11.21 -3.59 7.95
N THR A 20 -9.89 -3.69 7.77
CA THR A 20 -9.17 -4.95 7.97
C THR A 20 -7.95 -4.67 8.82
N VAL A 21 -7.90 -5.28 10.00
CA VAL A 21 -6.73 -5.25 10.87
C VAL A 21 -5.94 -6.52 10.59
N VAL A 22 -4.72 -6.37 10.08
CA VAL A 22 -3.87 -7.54 9.81
C VAL A 22 -2.80 -7.61 10.89
N TYR A 23 -2.84 -8.66 11.70
CA TYR A 23 -1.81 -8.94 12.68
C TYR A 23 -0.68 -9.74 12.03
N ARG A 24 0.54 -9.21 12.03
CA ARG A 24 1.72 -9.99 11.68
C ARG A 24 2.43 -10.42 12.96
N LEU A 25 2.21 -11.66 13.38
CA LEU A 25 2.85 -12.23 14.58
C LEU A 25 4.20 -12.84 14.22
N SER A 26 5.28 -12.13 14.53
CA SER A 26 6.60 -12.78 14.60
C SER A 26 6.73 -13.44 15.97
N ILE A 27 6.77 -14.77 16.00
CA ILE A 27 6.96 -15.55 17.23
C ILE A 27 8.44 -15.94 17.28
N GLU A 28 9.19 -15.32 18.18
CA GLU A 28 10.53 -15.76 18.53
C GLU A 28 10.46 -16.67 19.77
N CYS A 29 10.77 -17.96 19.57
CA CYS A 29 10.85 -18.94 20.64
C CYS A 29 12.28 -19.01 21.18
N TYR A 30 12.44 -18.87 22.49
CA TYR A 30 13.73 -19.03 23.17
C TYR A 30 13.65 -20.14 24.21
N ASP A 31 14.51 -21.15 24.09
CA ASP A 31 14.74 -22.09 25.19
C ASP A 31 15.61 -21.40 26.25
N ARG A 32 15.12 -21.34 27.49
CA ARG A 32 15.95 -21.05 28.67
C ARG A 32 16.36 -22.38 29.31
N TYR A 33 17.64 -22.72 29.21
CA TYR A 33 18.25 -23.70 30.10
C TYR A 33 18.59 -23.04 31.44
N ARG A 34 18.56 -23.83 32.52
CA ARG A 34 18.84 -23.38 33.91
C ARG A 34 20.26 -22.80 34.09
N ASP A 35 21.10 -22.99 33.08
CA ASP A 35 22.54 -22.77 32.99
C ASP A 35 22.90 -21.40 32.39
N GLY A 36 21.90 -20.57 32.02
CA GLY A 36 22.12 -19.17 31.63
C GLY A 36 22.65 -18.94 30.21
N HIS A 37 22.68 -19.97 29.35
CA HIS A 37 23.08 -19.83 27.94
C HIS A 37 21.86 -19.88 27.02
N ARG A 38 21.65 -18.80 26.23
CA ARG A 38 20.59 -18.74 25.20
C ARG A 38 21.12 -19.35 23.90
N ARG A 39 20.38 -20.28 23.30
CA ARG A 39 20.55 -20.64 21.88
C ARG A 39 19.23 -20.40 21.15
N THR A 40 19.30 -19.75 19.99
CA THR A 40 18.14 -19.49 19.13
C THR A 40 17.72 -20.78 18.45
N VAL A 41 16.51 -21.25 18.71
CA VAL A 41 15.92 -22.37 17.97
C VAL A 41 14.84 -21.81 17.05
N ARG A 42 15.13 -21.80 15.75
CA ARG A 42 14.21 -21.59 14.62
C ARG A 42 13.24 -20.41 14.77
N GLU A 43 13.56 -19.31 14.08
CA GLU A 43 12.59 -18.25 13.78
C GLU A 43 11.49 -18.82 12.87
N GLN A 44 10.25 -18.88 13.36
CA GLN A 44 9.07 -19.20 12.56
C GLN A 44 8.14 -17.99 12.55
N LYS A 45 7.97 -17.38 11.38
CA LYS A 45 7.07 -16.25 11.19
C LYS A 45 5.68 -16.78 10.85
N TYR A 46 4.68 -16.36 11.62
CA TYR A 46 3.28 -16.64 11.34
C TYR A 46 2.57 -15.34 10.93
N THR A 47 1.69 -15.41 9.94
CA THR A 47 0.79 -14.29 9.64
C THR A 47 -0.61 -14.75 10.01
N ILE A 48 -1.27 -14.05 10.93
CA ILE A 48 -2.67 -14.32 11.30
C ILE A 48 -3.50 -13.15 10.79
N THR A 49 -4.36 -13.42 9.81
CA THR A 49 -5.25 -12.40 9.25
C THR A 49 -6.62 -12.54 9.91
N GLU A 50 -7.02 -11.57 10.73
CA GLU A 50 -8.40 -11.43 11.19
C GLU A 50 -9.08 -10.30 10.43
N SER A 51 -9.99 -10.62 9.50
CA SER A 51 -10.83 -9.62 8.85
C SER A 51 -12.09 -9.38 9.69
N VAL A 52 -12.18 -8.24 10.37
CA VAL A 52 -13.41 -7.83 11.07
C VAL A 52 -14.16 -6.83 10.20
N ALA A 53 -15.16 -7.31 9.45
CA ALA A 53 -16.10 -6.44 8.75
C ALA A 53 -17.12 -5.87 9.76
N TYR A 54 -16.98 -4.59 10.13
CA TYR A 54 -17.99 -3.91 10.93
C TYR A 54 -19.19 -3.48 10.06
N THR A 55 -20.11 -4.41 9.77
CA THR A 55 -21.46 -4.04 9.32
C THR A 55 -22.29 -3.70 10.56
N LYS A 56 -22.50 -2.41 10.84
CA LYS A 56 -23.25 -1.98 12.02
C LYS A 56 -24.74 -2.32 11.87
N THR A 57 -25.16 -3.54 12.19
CA THR A 57 -26.37 -3.69 13.01
C THR A 57 -25.89 -3.59 14.45
N VAL A 58 -26.51 -2.70 15.24
CA VAL A 58 -26.30 -2.69 16.69
C VAL A 58 -27.40 -3.59 17.28
N PRO A 59 -27.13 -4.86 17.63
CA PRO A 59 -27.80 -5.45 18.76
C PRO A 59 -27.03 -5.03 20.01
N ASN A 60 -27.74 -4.36 20.91
CA ASN A 60 -27.33 -4.26 22.31
C ASN A 60 -26.89 -5.67 22.78
N SER A 61 -25.70 -5.75 23.38
CA SER A 61 -24.97 -6.94 23.85
C SER A 61 -24.09 -7.67 22.82
N ILE A 62 -22.82 -7.25 22.75
CA ILE A 62 -21.70 -8.18 22.64
C ILE A 62 -21.06 -8.19 24.03
N ALA A 63 -21.11 -9.34 24.70
CA ALA A 63 -20.46 -9.54 25.98
C ALA A 63 -18.94 -9.43 25.80
N VAL A 64 -18.37 -8.29 26.15
CA VAL A 64 -16.97 -8.21 26.54
C VAL A 64 -16.90 -8.87 27.92
N ARG A 65 -16.36 -10.09 27.99
CA ARG A 65 -15.88 -10.61 29.27
C ARG A 65 -14.63 -9.83 29.63
N ASP A 66 -14.82 -8.83 30.48
CA ASP A 66 -13.79 -8.31 31.36
C ASP A 66 -13.06 -9.48 32.02
N TYR A 67 -11.74 -9.49 31.93
CA TYR A 67 -10.92 -10.06 32.99
C TYR A 67 -9.95 -8.97 33.42
N HIS A 68 -10.41 -8.16 34.37
CA HIS A 68 -9.53 -7.38 35.21
C HIS A 68 -8.54 -8.31 35.93
N GLY A 69 -7.25 -7.99 35.86
CA GLY A 69 -6.23 -8.66 36.65
C GLY A 69 -4.88 -7.96 36.55
N LYS A 70 -4.56 -7.15 37.55
CA LYS A 70 -3.18 -6.75 37.87
C LYS A 70 -2.31 -8.02 38.00
N HIS A 71 -1.05 -7.90 37.58
CA HIS A 71 0.00 -8.94 37.62
C HIS A 71 -0.19 -10.09 36.62
N GLY A 72 0.92 -10.42 35.96
CA GLY A 72 0.97 -11.25 34.76
C GLY A 72 0.27 -12.60 34.89
N THR A 73 -0.35 -13.03 33.79
CA THR A 73 -0.84 -14.40 33.64
C THR A 73 -0.78 -14.84 32.19
N TRP A 74 -0.46 -16.12 32.03
CA TRP A 74 0.06 -16.79 30.86
C TRP A 74 -1.05 -17.17 29.86
N ILE A 75 -0.81 -16.96 28.56
CA ILE A 75 -1.67 -17.49 27.51
C ILE A 75 -1.27 -18.95 27.27
N ASN A 76 -2.05 -19.88 27.79
CA ASN A 76 -1.91 -21.30 27.49
C ASN A 76 -2.61 -21.59 26.16
N ALA A 77 -1.88 -21.45 25.05
CA ALA A 77 -2.39 -21.73 23.71
C ALA A 77 -2.46 -23.24 23.48
N ASN A 78 -3.64 -23.82 23.73
CA ASN A 78 -3.97 -25.19 23.36
C ASN A 78 -4.17 -25.28 21.82
N LEU A 79 -3.06 -25.20 21.07
CA LEU A 79 -3.00 -25.67 19.69
C LEU A 79 -2.99 -27.20 19.74
N ARG A 80 -4.12 -27.85 19.46
CA ARG A 80 -4.17 -29.30 19.25
C ARG A 80 -3.33 -29.67 18.01
N ALA A 81 -2.07 -29.99 18.23
CA ALA A 81 -1.28 -30.83 17.33
C ALA A 81 -1.65 -32.32 17.57
N PRO A 82 -1.49 -33.22 16.58
CA PRO A 82 -1.91 -34.60 16.70
C PRO A 82 -1.03 -35.36 17.72
N GLN A 83 -1.70 -36.07 18.62
CA GLN A 83 -1.20 -37.08 19.58
C GLN A 83 0.29 -37.44 19.49
N LEU A 84 1.11 -36.78 20.31
CA LEU A 84 2.32 -37.36 20.89
C LEU A 84 2.40 -36.90 22.35
N ALA A 85 2.20 -37.85 23.26
CA ALA A 85 2.33 -37.63 24.69
C ALA A 85 3.80 -37.39 25.03
N ILE A 86 4.11 -36.20 25.58
CA ILE A 86 5.39 -35.91 26.21
C ILE A 86 5.07 -35.22 27.54
N ASP A 87 5.60 -35.80 28.63
CA ASP A 87 5.42 -35.37 30.00
C ASP A 87 5.84 -33.91 30.23
N TRP A 88 5.08 -33.22 31.08
CA TRP A 88 5.22 -31.81 31.39
C TRP A 88 6.45 -31.56 32.28
N LEU A 89 7.48 -30.94 31.73
CA LEU A 89 8.52 -30.23 32.48
C LEU A 89 8.23 -28.73 32.41
N ASP A 90 8.29 -28.05 33.57
CA ASP A 90 8.07 -26.61 33.71
C ASP A 90 9.11 -25.81 32.91
N TYR A 91 8.73 -25.37 31.71
CA TYR A 91 9.50 -24.43 30.88
C TYR A 91 8.84 -23.05 30.94
N GLU A 92 9.54 -22.05 31.49
CA GLU A 92 9.12 -20.64 31.43
C GLU A 92 9.48 -20.04 30.06
N TRP A 93 8.49 -19.91 29.18
CA TRP A 93 8.61 -19.26 27.89
C TRP A 93 8.54 -17.73 28.04
N GLN A 94 9.54 -17.00 27.58
CA GLN A 94 9.44 -15.55 27.39
C GLN A 94 9.10 -15.26 25.92
N MET A 95 7.83 -14.98 25.64
CA MET A 95 7.35 -14.56 24.32
C MET A 95 7.50 -13.04 24.17
N LYS A 96 8.23 -12.60 23.14
CA LYS A 96 8.20 -11.21 22.68
C LYS A 96 7.37 -11.16 21.41
N VAL A 97 6.08 -10.85 21.53
CA VAL A 97 5.19 -10.66 20.38
C VAL A 97 5.46 -9.26 19.84
N ALA A 98 6.26 -9.17 18.77
CA ALA A 98 6.32 -7.96 17.96
C ALA A 98 5.20 -8.06 16.91
N SER A 99 4.01 -7.59 17.24
CA SER A 99 2.96 -7.37 16.26
C SER A 99 3.20 -6.00 15.62
N GLU A 100 3.63 -5.97 14.36
CA GLU A 100 3.47 -4.76 13.56
C GLU A 100 1.97 -4.65 13.24
N GLU A 101 1.25 -3.82 13.99
CA GLU A 101 -0.16 -3.54 13.73
C GLU A 101 -0.26 -2.77 12.41
N VAL A 102 -0.83 -3.41 11.39
CA VAL A 102 -1.10 -2.79 10.10
C VAL A 102 -2.59 -2.55 9.95
N TYR A 103 -2.98 -1.28 9.92
CA TYR A 103 -4.37 -0.87 9.72
C TYR A 103 -4.63 -0.69 8.23
N SER A 104 -5.64 -1.39 7.69
CA SER A 104 -6.13 -1.15 6.33
C SER A 104 -7.49 -0.47 6.41
N ILE A 105 -7.52 0.77 5.93
CA ILE A 105 -8.63 1.71 6.08
C ILE A 105 -9.14 2.07 4.69
N GLU A 106 -10.45 1.91 4.49
CA GLU A 106 -11.15 2.43 3.32
C GLU A 106 -12.17 3.48 3.75
N VAL A 107 -12.03 4.68 3.21
CA VAL A 107 -12.92 5.82 3.44
C VAL A 107 -13.49 6.30 2.11
N GLN A 108 -14.78 6.58 2.08
CA GLN A 108 -15.39 7.27 0.94
C GLN A 108 -15.19 8.76 1.09
N SER A 109 -15.48 9.31 2.27
CA SER A 109 -15.54 10.74 2.54
C SER A 109 -14.67 11.17 3.74
N GLU A 110 -14.56 12.48 3.98
CA GLU A 110 -13.97 13.00 5.21
C GLU A 110 -14.70 12.60 6.48
N ALA A 111 -16.03 12.45 6.42
CA ALA A 111 -16.81 12.02 7.58
C ALA A 111 -16.41 10.60 8.00
N ASP A 112 -16.17 9.73 7.02
CA ASP A 112 -15.69 8.35 7.21
C ASP A 112 -14.30 8.37 7.86
N MET A 113 -13.42 9.28 7.44
CA MET A 113 -12.09 9.41 8.00
C MET A 113 -12.13 9.90 9.46
N LYS A 114 -12.96 10.89 9.79
CA LYS A 114 -13.17 11.32 11.17
C LYS A 114 -13.71 10.17 12.04
N GLN A 115 -14.64 9.40 11.51
CA GLN A 115 -15.17 8.23 12.20
C GLN A 115 -14.11 7.14 12.40
N ALA A 116 -13.21 6.94 11.43
CA ALA A 116 -12.09 6.02 11.57
C ALA A 116 -11.14 6.47 12.70
N GLU A 117 -10.88 7.78 12.82
CA GLU A 117 -10.04 8.33 13.90
C GLU A 117 -10.68 8.23 15.30
N GLU A 118 -12.01 8.27 15.40
CA GLU A 118 -12.70 8.03 16.67
C GLU A 118 -12.67 6.55 17.09
N LEU A 119 -12.67 5.64 16.13
CA LEU A 119 -12.73 4.19 16.37
C LEU A 119 -11.35 3.56 16.57
N PHE A 120 -10.30 4.14 15.99
CA PHE A 120 -8.96 3.59 15.99
C PHE A 120 -7.96 4.65 16.44
N ASP A 121 -7.10 4.29 17.39
CA ASP A 121 -5.96 5.14 17.75
C ASP A 121 -4.87 5.03 16.68
N LEU A 122 -5.07 5.75 15.58
CA LEU A 122 -4.13 5.81 14.47
C LEU A 122 -2.79 6.43 14.85
N THR A 123 -2.65 7.05 16.03
CA THR A 123 -1.35 7.59 16.50
C THR A 123 -0.40 6.49 16.98
N THR A 124 -0.94 5.32 17.32
CA THR A 124 -0.17 4.15 17.78
C THR A 124 0.05 3.12 16.67
N ALA A 125 -0.62 3.28 15.53
CA ALA A 125 -0.50 2.38 14.40
C ALA A 125 0.93 2.32 13.86
N ALA A 126 1.51 1.12 13.82
CA ALA A 126 2.84 0.93 13.25
C ALA A 126 2.86 1.20 11.74
N LYS A 127 1.83 0.72 11.02
CA LYS A 127 1.67 0.93 9.58
C LYS A 127 0.21 1.13 9.20
N VAL A 128 -0.04 1.96 8.19
CA VAL A 128 -1.36 2.26 7.66
C VAL A 128 -1.40 2.06 6.15
N ARG A 129 -2.44 1.40 5.67
CA ARG A 129 -2.88 1.41 4.27
C ARG A 129 -4.18 2.19 4.18
N LEU A 130 -4.22 3.18 3.31
CA LEU A 130 -5.38 4.05 3.15
C LEU A 130 -5.87 4.01 1.70
N ARG A 131 -7.14 3.64 1.52
CA ARG A 131 -7.89 3.88 0.29
C ARG A 131 -8.89 5.00 0.54
N TRP A 132 -8.82 6.05 -0.25
CA TRP A 132 -9.73 7.18 -0.14
C TRP A 132 -10.40 7.45 -1.48
N LYS A 133 -11.74 7.31 -1.54
CA LYS A 133 -12.48 7.45 -2.79
C LYS A 133 -12.84 8.89 -3.16
N GLU A 134 -13.08 9.76 -2.18
CA GLU A 134 -13.36 11.19 -2.41
C GLU A 134 -12.37 12.04 -1.61
N TYR A 135 -11.12 12.13 -2.11
CA TYR A 135 -10.09 13.02 -1.57
C TYR A 135 -9.85 14.20 -2.51
N ASP A 136 -9.97 15.42 -2.00
CA ASP A 136 -9.85 16.64 -2.80
C ASP A 136 -8.53 17.41 -2.59
N GLY A 137 -7.59 16.87 -1.79
CA GLY A 137 -6.30 17.51 -1.54
C GLY A 137 -6.30 18.63 -0.50
N SER A 138 -7.47 19.15 -0.11
CA SER A 138 -7.55 20.47 0.53
C SER A 138 -7.95 20.48 2.01
N LYS A 139 -8.53 19.40 2.54
CA LYS A 139 -9.19 19.43 3.87
C LYS A 139 -8.63 18.47 4.91
N PHE A 140 -7.87 17.46 4.48
CA PHE A 140 -7.29 16.49 5.41
C PHE A 140 -5.76 16.47 5.27
N ASP A 141 -5.12 16.70 6.42
CA ASP A 141 -3.67 16.67 6.55
C ASP A 141 -3.16 15.22 6.50
N LEU A 142 -2.84 14.74 5.30
CA LEU A 142 -2.19 13.45 5.11
C LEU A 142 -0.78 13.41 5.74
N GLY A 143 -0.14 14.58 5.93
CA GLY A 143 1.21 14.70 6.48
C GLY A 143 1.35 14.10 7.88
N ARG A 144 0.26 14.04 8.65
CA ARG A 144 0.23 13.36 9.96
C ARG A 144 0.62 11.87 9.89
N PHE A 145 0.51 11.24 8.72
CA PHE A 145 0.87 9.84 8.49
C PHE A 145 2.29 9.64 7.93
N GLN A 146 3.14 10.66 7.96
CA GLN A 146 4.49 10.64 7.37
C GLN A 146 5.36 9.44 7.74
N ASN A 147 5.17 8.88 8.95
CA ASN A 147 6.00 7.79 9.49
C ASN A 147 5.27 6.45 9.60
N GLN A 148 4.07 6.33 9.01
CA GLN A 148 3.26 5.10 9.13
C GLN A 148 2.53 4.72 7.85
N LEU A 149 2.28 5.66 6.94
CA LEU A 149 1.55 5.34 5.70
C LEU A 149 2.45 4.56 4.75
N ILE A 150 2.13 3.29 4.53
CA ILE A 150 2.85 2.40 3.63
C ILE A 150 2.15 2.25 2.28
N GLU A 151 0.85 2.53 2.22
CA GLU A 151 0.06 2.41 1.00
C GLU A 151 -1.03 3.48 0.96
N LEU A 152 -1.11 4.20 -0.15
CA LEU A 152 -2.09 5.26 -0.40
C LEU A 152 -2.73 5.03 -1.77
N GLN A 153 -4.04 4.79 -1.78
CA GLN A 153 -4.83 4.63 -2.99
C GLN A 153 -5.83 5.78 -3.14
N LEU A 154 -5.60 6.61 -4.15
CA LEU A 154 -6.41 7.78 -4.51
C LEU A 154 -6.81 7.74 -5.99
N ASN A 155 -6.94 6.55 -6.58
CA ASN A 155 -7.40 6.44 -7.97
C ASN A 155 -8.80 7.05 -8.09
N ASN A 156 -9.07 7.75 -9.20
CA ASN A 156 -10.37 8.38 -9.47
C ASN A 156 -10.78 9.48 -8.46
N THR A 157 -9.82 10.15 -7.82
CA THR A 157 -10.09 11.32 -6.98
C THR A 157 -9.76 12.62 -7.72
N SER A 158 -10.06 13.77 -7.11
CA SER A 158 -9.75 15.09 -7.67
C SER A 158 -8.37 15.62 -7.27
N ILE A 159 -7.45 14.74 -6.88
CA ILE A 159 -6.09 15.13 -6.48
C ILE A 159 -5.28 15.66 -7.67
N ASP A 160 -4.53 16.72 -7.44
CA ASP A 160 -3.71 17.39 -8.46
C ASP A 160 -2.24 17.52 -8.02
N GLY A 161 -1.48 18.30 -8.80
CA GLY A 161 -0.05 18.52 -8.57
C GLY A 161 0.29 19.25 -7.26
N GLU A 162 -0.61 20.09 -6.74
CA GLU A 162 -0.36 20.82 -5.49
C GLU A 162 -0.36 19.85 -4.30
N SER A 163 -1.27 18.88 -4.33
CA SER A 163 -1.40 17.86 -3.28
C SER A 163 -0.20 16.90 -3.22
N LEU A 164 0.61 16.81 -4.29
CA LEU A 164 1.80 15.96 -4.33
C LEU A 164 2.91 16.42 -3.37
N GLU A 165 2.91 17.68 -2.95
CA GLU A 165 3.87 18.15 -1.95
C GLU A 165 3.69 17.43 -0.61
N VAL A 166 2.44 17.34 -0.13
CA VAL A 166 2.10 16.62 1.10
C VAL A 166 2.36 15.13 0.91
N ILE A 167 1.99 14.55 -0.23
CA ILE A 167 2.28 13.13 -0.51
C ILE A 167 3.79 12.85 -0.48
N GLY A 168 4.61 13.76 -1.00
CA GLY A 168 6.07 13.66 -0.95
C GLY A 168 6.68 13.68 0.46
N SER A 169 5.91 14.00 1.50
CA SER A 169 6.34 13.90 2.90
C SER A 169 6.10 12.52 3.54
N LEU A 170 5.43 11.61 2.84
CA LEU A 170 5.07 10.28 3.35
C LEU A 170 6.24 9.29 3.17
N HIS A 171 7.28 9.43 3.99
CA HIS A 171 8.56 8.73 3.82
C HIS A 171 8.48 7.20 3.89
N GLU A 172 7.48 6.64 4.57
CA GLU A 172 7.26 5.20 4.66
C GLU A 172 6.45 4.62 3.47
N LEU A 173 6.03 5.45 2.52
CA LEU A 173 5.14 5.04 1.45
C LEU A 173 5.83 4.06 0.48
N GLU A 174 5.26 2.87 0.37
CA GLU A 174 5.72 1.81 -0.54
C GLU A 174 4.84 1.69 -1.79
N VAL A 175 3.55 2.03 -1.68
CA VAL A 175 2.56 1.92 -2.76
C VAL A 175 1.76 3.21 -2.88
N LEU A 176 1.81 3.82 -4.06
CA LEU A 176 1.05 5.03 -4.39
C LEU A 176 0.25 4.82 -5.67
N LEU A 177 -1.07 4.89 -5.57
CA LEU A 177 -1.96 4.74 -6.73
C LEU A 177 -2.75 6.03 -6.97
N LEU A 178 -2.45 6.70 -8.09
CA LEU A 178 -3.00 7.99 -8.50
C LEU A 178 -3.64 7.93 -9.89
N GLY A 179 -4.03 6.74 -10.36
CA GLY A 179 -4.58 6.58 -11.68
C GLY A 179 -5.94 7.29 -11.84
N MET A 180 -6.22 7.81 -13.03
CA MET A 180 -7.45 8.55 -13.34
C MET A 180 -7.64 9.78 -12.43
N THR A 181 -6.58 10.56 -12.24
CA THR A 181 -6.59 11.81 -11.45
C THR A 181 -6.13 13.00 -12.30
N PRO A 182 -6.47 14.25 -11.92
CA PRO A 182 -5.95 15.47 -12.56
C PRO A 182 -4.43 15.71 -12.45
N VAL A 183 -3.66 14.79 -11.87
CA VAL A 183 -2.20 14.90 -11.75
C VAL A 183 -1.57 15.16 -13.13
N SER A 184 -0.60 16.08 -13.14
CA SER A 184 0.20 16.47 -14.31
C SER A 184 1.67 16.57 -13.90
N ASP A 185 2.52 17.14 -14.75
CA ASP A 185 3.94 17.37 -14.43
C ASP A 185 4.14 18.27 -13.22
N THR A 186 3.14 19.08 -12.87
CA THR A 186 3.17 19.93 -11.68
C THR A 186 3.27 19.07 -10.43
N GLY A 187 4.31 19.33 -9.63
CA GLY A 187 4.48 18.70 -8.32
C GLY A 187 5.06 17.29 -8.33
N LEU A 188 5.26 16.63 -9.48
CA LEU A 188 5.84 15.28 -9.55
C LEU A 188 7.23 15.18 -8.92
N LYS A 189 8.04 16.25 -9.02
CA LYS A 189 9.33 16.35 -8.33
C LYS A 189 9.26 16.04 -6.83
N HIS A 190 8.13 16.27 -6.15
CA HIS A 190 7.99 15.98 -4.72
C HIS A 190 7.99 14.48 -4.43
N LEU A 191 7.59 13.63 -5.39
CA LEU A 191 7.60 12.17 -5.24
C LEU A 191 9.02 11.60 -5.18
N SER A 192 10.05 12.32 -5.61
CA SER A 192 11.46 11.93 -5.47
C SER A 192 11.90 11.67 -4.01
N ARG A 193 11.18 12.24 -3.06
CA ARG A 193 11.42 12.10 -1.61
C ARG A 193 10.96 10.76 -1.05
N LEU A 194 10.20 9.99 -1.82
CA LEU A 194 9.61 8.71 -1.42
C LEU A 194 10.62 7.56 -1.57
N GLY A 195 11.67 7.56 -0.75
CA GLY A 195 12.77 6.59 -0.85
C GLY A 195 12.41 5.14 -0.51
N ASN A 196 11.16 4.86 -0.14
CA ASN A 196 10.61 3.52 0.08
C ASN A 196 9.65 3.06 -1.03
N LEU A 197 9.37 3.89 -2.04
CA LEU A 197 8.34 3.62 -3.03
C LEU A 197 8.73 2.43 -3.92
N LYS A 198 7.84 1.43 -3.96
CA LYS A 198 7.98 0.20 -4.75
C LYS A 198 7.01 0.17 -5.92
N LYS A 199 5.82 0.75 -5.75
CA LYS A 199 4.76 0.75 -6.77
C LYS A 199 4.18 2.15 -6.94
N LEU A 200 4.16 2.61 -8.20
CA LEU A 200 3.57 3.88 -8.59
C LEU A 200 2.61 3.65 -9.78
N ASN A 201 1.35 4.04 -9.61
CA ASN A 201 0.38 4.08 -10.70
C ASN A 201 -0.01 5.53 -11.01
N LEU A 202 0.27 5.95 -12.24
CA LEU A 202 -0.05 7.26 -12.81
C LEU A 202 -0.87 7.10 -14.10
N ALA A 203 -1.49 5.94 -14.35
CA ALA A 203 -2.28 5.72 -15.56
C ALA A 203 -3.42 6.72 -15.69
N HIS A 204 -3.76 7.14 -16.91
CA HIS A 204 -4.81 8.14 -17.19
C HIS A 204 -4.60 9.45 -16.44
N THR A 205 -3.37 9.95 -16.39
CA THR A 205 -3.02 11.29 -15.88
C THR A 205 -2.45 12.15 -17.02
N SER A 206 -2.22 13.43 -16.77
CA SER A 206 -1.65 14.36 -17.76
C SER A 206 -0.11 14.45 -17.66
N VAL A 207 0.54 13.37 -17.18
CA VAL A 207 1.99 13.31 -17.01
C VAL A 207 2.67 13.12 -18.37
N SER A 208 3.54 14.05 -18.73
CA SER A 208 4.29 14.06 -19.99
C SER A 208 5.73 13.58 -19.80
N ASP A 209 6.53 13.62 -20.87
CA ASP A 209 7.97 13.33 -20.82
C ASP A 209 8.69 14.17 -19.75
N ILE A 210 8.26 15.43 -19.53
CA ILE A 210 8.81 16.33 -18.50
C ILE A 210 8.53 15.79 -17.10
N GLY A 211 7.32 15.25 -16.86
CA GLY A 211 6.98 14.65 -15.59
C GLY A 211 7.81 13.41 -15.27
N ILE A 212 8.09 12.58 -16.28
CA ILE A 212 8.98 11.41 -16.13
C ILE A 212 10.41 11.84 -15.82
N GLU A 213 10.92 12.89 -16.46
CA GLU A 213 12.22 13.49 -16.14
C GLU A 213 12.30 13.89 -14.65
N GLN A 214 11.24 14.54 -14.13
CA GLN A 214 11.18 14.93 -12.71
C GLN A 214 11.15 13.74 -11.73
N LEU A 215 10.73 12.56 -12.19
CA LEU A 215 10.71 11.33 -11.39
C LEU A 215 12.06 10.61 -11.38
N VAL A 216 13.00 10.94 -12.27
CA VAL A 216 14.31 10.27 -12.37
C VAL A 216 15.05 10.17 -11.02
N PRO A 217 15.05 11.18 -10.13
CA PRO A 217 15.71 11.05 -8.83
C PRO A 217 15.13 9.94 -7.94
N LEU A 218 13.91 9.46 -8.20
CA LEU A 218 13.34 8.29 -7.51
C LEU A 218 14.08 6.99 -7.86
N ALA A 219 14.72 6.92 -9.04
CA ALA A 219 15.52 5.78 -9.46
C ALA A 219 16.76 5.56 -8.58
N ASP A 220 17.31 6.63 -8.00
CA ASP A 220 18.51 6.58 -7.14
C ASP A 220 18.28 5.74 -5.87
N HIS A 221 17.02 5.63 -5.42
CA HIS A 221 16.67 4.77 -4.28
C HIS A 221 16.65 3.28 -4.62
N GLY A 222 16.53 2.92 -5.91
CA GLY A 222 16.59 1.54 -6.39
C GLY A 222 15.48 0.61 -5.91
N LYS A 223 14.36 1.14 -5.40
CA LYS A 223 13.24 0.34 -4.86
C LYS A 223 12.01 0.28 -5.76
N LEU A 224 11.87 1.23 -6.69
CA LEU A 224 10.71 1.27 -7.58
C LEU A 224 10.77 0.07 -8.54
N SER A 225 9.81 -0.83 -8.41
CA SER A 225 9.73 -2.08 -9.17
C SER A 225 8.51 -2.13 -10.09
N HIS A 226 7.45 -1.37 -9.80
CA HIS A 226 6.24 -1.35 -10.61
C HIS A 226 5.87 0.09 -10.97
N LEU A 227 5.78 0.38 -12.26
CA LEU A 227 5.39 1.68 -12.78
C LEU A 227 4.33 1.53 -13.87
N THR A 228 3.17 2.15 -13.66
CA THR A 228 2.06 2.15 -14.63
C THR A 228 1.82 3.56 -15.14
N LEU A 229 1.91 3.75 -16.46
CA LEU A 229 1.82 5.03 -17.16
C LEU A 229 0.89 4.94 -18.38
N ASP A 230 -0.02 3.96 -18.40
CA ASP A 230 -0.96 3.76 -19.51
C ASP A 230 -1.80 5.03 -19.72
N TYR A 231 -2.08 5.39 -20.97
CA TYR A 231 -2.87 6.58 -21.32
C TYR A 231 -2.32 7.92 -20.81
N CYS A 232 -1.00 8.04 -20.66
CA CYS A 232 -0.33 9.32 -20.44
C CYS A 232 0.11 9.95 -21.78
N PRO A 233 0.26 11.28 -21.90
CA PRO A 233 0.77 11.92 -23.12
C PRO A 233 2.30 11.78 -23.28
N LEU A 234 2.84 10.55 -23.21
CA LEU A 234 4.27 10.27 -23.37
C LEU A 234 4.66 10.06 -24.83
N THR A 235 5.90 10.41 -25.16
CA THR A 235 6.53 10.13 -26.45
C THR A 235 7.77 9.26 -26.24
N ASP A 236 8.46 8.90 -27.34
CA ASP A 236 9.69 8.11 -27.29
C ASP A 236 10.80 8.76 -26.43
N LYS A 237 10.73 10.07 -26.19
CA LYS A 237 11.67 10.80 -25.31
C LYS A 237 11.62 10.28 -23.87
N SER A 238 10.45 9.92 -23.36
CA SER A 238 10.31 9.36 -22.00
C SER A 238 11.14 8.10 -21.80
N ALA A 239 11.42 7.32 -22.87
CA ALA A 239 12.14 6.06 -22.77
C ALA A 239 13.58 6.25 -22.26
N GLU A 240 14.24 7.37 -22.59
CA GLU A 240 15.57 7.69 -22.06
C GLU A 240 15.56 7.84 -20.53
N HIS A 241 14.55 8.54 -20.00
CA HIS A 241 14.37 8.74 -18.57
C HIS A 241 13.92 7.45 -17.87
N LEU A 242 12.99 6.69 -18.47
CA LEU A 242 12.52 5.41 -17.95
C LEU A 242 13.66 4.38 -17.84
N ALA A 243 14.63 4.42 -18.75
CA ALA A 243 15.80 3.54 -18.71
C ALA A 243 16.71 3.76 -17.48
N LYS A 244 16.51 4.83 -16.70
CA LYS A 244 17.24 5.05 -15.43
C LYS A 244 16.70 4.19 -14.29
N PHE A 245 15.45 3.75 -14.36
CA PHE A 245 14.81 2.93 -13.33
C PHE A 245 15.17 1.44 -13.48
N ILE A 246 16.45 1.13 -13.34
CA ILE A 246 17.01 -0.23 -13.55
C ILE A 246 16.42 -1.30 -12.62
N SER A 247 15.74 -0.89 -11.54
CA SER A 247 15.04 -1.78 -10.60
C SER A 247 13.63 -2.19 -11.05
N LEU A 248 13.12 -1.66 -12.17
CA LEU A 248 11.78 -1.97 -12.65
C LEU A 248 11.66 -3.45 -13.06
N GLU A 249 10.64 -4.08 -12.49
CA GLU A 249 10.21 -5.43 -12.83
C GLU A 249 8.93 -5.42 -13.69
N GLU A 250 8.06 -4.42 -13.49
CA GLU A 250 6.83 -4.22 -14.25
C GLU A 250 6.73 -2.78 -14.76
N LEU A 251 6.60 -2.63 -16.07
CA LEU A 251 6.39 -1.35 -16.74
C LEU A 251 5.19 -1.43 -17.69
N SER A 252 4.24 -0.51 -17.52
CA SER A 252 3.06 -0.41 -18.38
C SER A 252 3.05 0.93 -19.09
N LEU A 253 3.07 0.89 -20.42
CA LEU A 253 3.13 2.02 -21.34
C LEU A 253 2.09 1.88 -22.48
N ALA A 254 0.90 1.36 -22.16
CA ALA A 254 -0.14 1.13 -23.15
C ALA A 254 -0.83 2.43 -23.61
N SER A 255 -1.37 2.40 -24.84
CA SER A 255 -2.22 3.45 -25.41
C SER A 255 -1.52 4.80 -25.55
N MET A 256 -0.33 4.80 -26.16
CA MET A 256 0.50 5.98 -26.40
C MET A 256 1.17 5.90 -27.77
N PRO A 257 1.54 7.02 -28.42
CA PRO A 257 2.11 7.02 -29.76
C PRO A 257 3.59 6.57 -29.82
N LEU A 258 4.00 5.63 -28.96
CA LEU A 258 5.38 5.13 -28.87
C LEU A 258 5.75 4.31 -30.11
N THR A 259 6.94 4.52 -30.64
CA THR A 259 7.46 3.82 -31.83
C THR A 259 8.60 2.87 -31.48
N ASP A 260 9.17 2.18 -32.47
CA ASP A 260 10.33 1.29 -32.28
C ASP A 260 11.55 1.99 -31.65
N ALA A 261 11.61 3.34 -31.67
CA ALA A 261 12.68 4.10 -31.02
C ALA A 261 12.79 3.83 -29.51
N VAL A 262 11.69 3.45 -28.83
CA VAL A 262 11.75 3.10 -27.40
C VAL A 262 12.60 1.87 -27.12
N ALA A 263 12.78 0.98 -28.11
CA ALA A 263 13.47 -0.29 -27.93
C ALA A 263 14.95 -0.11 -27.55
N GLU A 264 15.61 0.94 -28.06
CA GLU A 264 17.00 1.27 -27.71
C GLU A 264 17.18 1.51 -26.20
N HIS A 265 16.22 2.18 -25.58
CA HIS A 265 16.31 2.55 -24.17
C HIS A 265 15.69 1.52 -23.24
N LEU A 266 14.48 1.02 -23.56
CA LEU A 266 13.78 0.05 -22.71
C LEU A 266 14.50 -1.30 -22.62
N SER A 267 15.31 -1.66 -23.63
CA SER A 267 16.17 -2.85 -23.59
C SER A 267 17.22 -2.82 -22.45
N LYS A 268 17.52 -1.65 -21.87
CA LYS A 268 18.44 -1.49 -20.74
C LYS A 268 17.83 -1.95 -19.41
N LEU A 269 16.51 -2.06 -19.33
CA LEU A 269 15.77 -2.47 -18.14
C LEU A 269 15.76 -4.00 -17.97
N THR A 270 16.95 -4.56 -17.76
CA THR A 270 17.19 -6.02 -17.74
C THR A 270 16.49 -6.76 -16.60
N ALA A 271 16.02 -6.05 -15.57
CA ALA A 271 15.21 -6.60 -14.48
C ALA A 271 13.72 -6.78 -14.84
N LEU A 272 13.27 -6.26 -16.00
CA LEU A 272 11.86 -6.34 -16.39
C LEU A 272 11.41 -7.79 -16.57
N LYS A 273 10.30 -8.09 -15.89
CA LYS A 273 9.53 -9.33 -16.00
C LYS A 273 8.29 -9.13 -16.86
N PHE A 274 7.70 -7.93 -16.82
CA PHE A 274 6.51 -7.59 -17.59
C PHE A 274 6.62 -6.20 -18.23
N LEU A 275 6.38 -6.13 -19.54
CA LEU A 275 6.33 -4.89 -20.31
C LEU A 275 5.04 -4.85 -21.14
N ARG A 276 4.19 -3.84 -20.91
CA ARG A 276 2.97 -3.63 -21.71
C ARG A 276 3.15 -2.42 -22.62
N LEU A 277 2.98 -2.65 -23.92
CA LEU A 277 3.06 -1.68 -25.02
C LEU A 277 1.83 -1.77 -25.94
N ARG A 278 0.72 -2.34 -25.44
CA ARG A 278 -0.51 -2.49 -26.22
C ARG A 278 -0.99 -1.14 -26.73
N HIS A 279 -1.54 -1.12 -27.95
CA HIS A 279 -2.07 0.10 -28.55
C HIS A 279 -1.02 1.22 -28.67
N THR A 280 0.22 0.83 -28.98
CA THR A 280 1.30 1.75 -29.39
C THR A 280 1.60 1.59 -30.88
N ASN A 281 2.57 2.35 -31.39
CA ASN A 281 3.10 2.23 -32.76
C ASN A 281 4.38 1.38 -32.81
N VAL A 282 4.68 0.61 -31.75
CA VAL A 282 5.77 -0.38 -31.75
C VAL A 282 5.40 -1.49 -32.73
N THR A 283 6.27 -1.73 -33.69
CA THR A 283 6.10 -2.74 -34.73
C THR A 283 6.71 -4.08 -34.29
N GLU A 284 6.56 -5.10 -35.13
CA GLU A 284 7.22 -6.40 -34.93
C GLU A 284 8.76 -6.27 -34.86
N ALA A 285 9.35 -5.28 -35.54
CA ALA A 285 10.80 -5.05 -35.48
C ALA A 285 11.24 -4.55 -34.10
N GLY A 286 10.56 -3.53 -33.55
CA GLY A 286 10.84 -3.02 -32.20
C GLY A 286 10.58 -4.08 -31.13
N TYR A 287 9.49 -4.85 -31.25
CA TYR A 287 9.25 -6.01 -30.40
C TYR A 287 10.39 -7.03 -30.48
N GLY A 288 10.85 -7.37 -31.69
CA GLY A 288 11.95 -8.30 -31.90
C GLY A 288 13.23 -7.85 -31.19
N GLN A 289 13.57 -6.56 -31.28
CA GLN A 289 14.70 -5.96 -30.57
C GLN A 289 14.53 -6.07 -29.04
N LEU A 290 13.36 -5.70 -28.53
CA LEU A 290 13.07 -5.79 -27.09
C LEU A 290 13.13 -7.24 -26.61
N LYS A 291 12.58 -8.19 -27.36
CA LYS A 291 12.54 -9.60 -26.99
C LYS A 291 13.93 -10.25 -27.02
N ALA A 292 14.78 -9.85 -27.97
CA ALA A 292 16.16 -10.29 -28.03
C ALA A 292 16.98 -9.78 -26.83
N ALA A 293 16.77 -8.52 -26.43
CA ALA A 293 17.46 -7.92 -25.29
C ALA A 293 16.90 -8.37 -23.92
N LEU A 294 15.59 -8.64 -23.83
CA LEU A 294 14.87 -9.00 -22.61
C LEU A 294 14.24 -10.40 -22.74
N PRO A 295 15.04 -11.47 -22.85
CA PRO A 295 14.53 -12.81 -23.17
C PRO A 295 13.53 -13.34 -22.12
N ASN A 296 13.73 -12.98 -20.85
CA ASN A 296 12.89 -13.41 -19.73
C ASN A 296 11.69 -12.48 -19.46
N CYS A 297 11.59 -11.36 -20.18
CA CYS A 297 10.47 -10.45 -20.06
C CYS A 297 9.27 -10.94 -20.88
N VAL A 298 8.08 -10.89 -20.27
CA VAL A 298 6.81 -11.05 -20.94
C VAL A 298 6.40 -9.70 -21.50
N ILE A 299 6.49 -9.56 -22.82
CA ILE A 299 6.17 -8.34 -23.55
C ILE A 299 4.82 -8.52 -24.23
N VAL A 300 3.90 -7.57 -24.02
CA VAL A 300 2.59 -7.53 -24.66
C VAL A 300 2.50 -6.22 -25.45
N TYR A 301 2.49 -6.25 -26.78
CA TYR A 301 2.46 -5.08 -27.66
C TYR A 301 1.30 -5.16 -28.67
#